data_AF-A0A830C1B4-F1
#
_entry.id   AF-A0A830C1B4-F1
#
_cell.length_a   1.000
_cell.length_b   1.000
_cell.length_c   1.000
_cell.angle_alpha   90.00
_cell.angle_beta   90.00
_cell.angle_gamma   90.00
#
_symmetry.space_group_name_H-M   'P 1'
#
loop_
_entity.id
_entity.type
_entity.pdbx_description
1 polymer ?
#
loop_
_entity_poly.entity_id
_entity_poly.type
_entity_poly.pdbx_seq_one_letter_code
_entity_poly.pdbx_strand_id
1 'polypeptide(L)'
;MLLNLGGPDSLQDVQPFLFNLFADPDIIRLPRLFRFLQRPLAQLISVLRAPKSKEGYAAIGGGSPLRKITDEQANAIKLALEAKEVSANVYVAMRYWHPFTEEAVHQIKRDRITRLVVLPLYPQYSISTTGSSVRILRDMFRNDAHLSRLPVAIIQSWYQREGYIKSMADLIEKELQIFPNPDEAMIFFSAHGVPVSYVEDAGDPYRDQMEECIFLIMQELKSRGINNNHTLAYQSRVGPVQWLKPYTDEVLVELGKQGVKSLLAVPVSFVSEHIETLEEIDMEYRELALESGIANWGRVPALNCTSSFIADLADAVIEALPSAEAISTPKATSDEAENDIVGYAIKMLFGSILAFLLLLSPKVISAFRNHML
;
A
#
# COMPACT_ATOMS: atom_id res chain seq x y z
N MET A 1 -5.88 -9.54 13.97
CA MET A 1 -6.38 -9.53 12.58
C MET A 1 -5.44 -8.69 11.75
N LEU A 2 -4.88 -9.28 10.71
CA LEU A 2 -4.01 -8.63 9.75
C LEU A 2 -4.86 -8.01 8.64
N LEU A 3 -4.63 -6.73 8.34
CA LEU A 3 -5.29 -6.05 7.21
C LEU A 3 -4.30 -5.87 6.08
N ASN A 4 -4.70 -6.23 4.86
CA ASN A 4 -3.90 -6.01 3.67
C ASN A 4 -4.80 -5.78 2.44
N LEU A 5 -4.22 -5.45 1.29
CA LEU A 5 -4.97 -5.01 0.11
C LEU A 5 -5.69 -6.19 -0.55
N GLY A 6 -5.02 -7.35 -0.54
CA GLY A 6 -5.38 -8.50 -1.36
C GLY A 6 -4.75 -8.43 -2.74
N GLY A 7 -4.86 -9.53 -3.47
CA GLY A 7 -4.42 -9.64 -4.85
C GLY A 7 -5.09 -10.85 -5.49
N PRO A 8 -5.31 -10.85 -6.81
CA PRO A 8 -6.03 -11.90 -7.50
C PRO A 8 -5.28 -13.23 -7.44
N ASP A 9 -5.98 -14.33 -7.15
CA ASP A 9 -5.39 -15.67 -7.06
C ASP A 9 -5.02 -16.23 -8.43
N SER A 10 -5.73 -15.81 -9.48
CA SER A 10 -5.50 -16.22 -10.86
C SER A 10 -5.70 -15.09 -11.88
N LEU A 11 -5.29 -15.31 -13.12
CA LEU A 11 -5.52 -14.36 -14.23
C LEU A 11 -7.00 -14.07 -14.50
N GLN A 12 -7.91 -14.99 -14.15
CA GLN A 12 -9.35 -14.77 -14.31
C GLN A 12 -9.89 -13.77 -13.29
N ASP A 13 -9.24 -13.69 -12.13
CA ASP A 13 -9.64 -12.88 -10.98
C ASP A 13 -9.18 -11.42 -11.07
N VAL A 14 -8.30 -11.10 -12.02
CA VAL A 14 -7.72 -9.76 -12.18
C VAL A 14 -8.79 -8.69 -12.40
N GLN A 15 -9.75 -8.91 -13.30
CA GLN A 15 -10.78 -7.89 -13.55
C GLN A 15 -11.73 -7.71 -12.36
N PRO A 16 -12.26 -8.79 -11.73
CA PRO A 16 -13.04 -8.67 -10.50
C PRO A 16 -12.29 -7.97 -9.36
N PHE A 17 -11.01 -8.27 -9.16
CA PHE A 17 -10.15 -7.59 -8.19
C PHE A 17 -10.05 -6.09 -8.48
N LEU A 18 -9.73 -5.72 -9.72
CA LEU A 18 -9.65 -4.31 -10.14
C LEU A 18 -10.99 -3.59 -9.99
N PHE A 19 -12.10 -4.28 -10.25
CA PHE A 19 -13.43 -3.71 -10.03
C PHE A 19 -13.64 -3.35 -8.55
N ASN A 20 -13.32 -4.26 -7.62
CA ASN A 20 -13.43 -4.00 -6.18
C ASN A 20 -12.55 -2.82 -5.74
N LEU A 21 -11.31 -2.74 -6.26
CA LEU A 21 -10.37 -1.66 -6.00
C LEU A 21 -10.93 -0.30 -6.44
N PHE A 22 -11.36 -0.17 -7.70
CA PHE A 22 -11.85 1.11 -8.23
C PHE A 22 -13.27 1.46 -7.76
N ALA A 23 -14.04 0.48 -7.27
CA ALA A 23 -15.34 0.73 -6.67
C ALA A 23 -15.24 1.38 -5.28
N ASP A 24 -14.05 1.39 -4.66
CA ASP A 24 -13.83 2.05 -3.38
C ASP A 24 -13.76 3.58 -3.54
N PRO A 25 -14.68 4.33 -2.88
CA PRO A 25 -14.62 5.79 -2.89
C PRO A 25 -13.35 6.36 -2.24
N ASP A 26 -12.58 5.60 -1.45
CA ASP A 26 -11.29 6.06 -0.91
C ASP A 26 -10.14 5.94 -1.90
N ILE A 27 -10.30 5.16 -2.96
CA ILE A 27 -9.30 5.03 -4.03
C ILE A 27 -9.60 6.06 -5.12
N ILE A 28 -10.84 6.13 -5.58
CA ILE A 28 -11.30 7.16 -6.53
C ILE A 28 -12.42 7.95 -5.88
N ARG A 29 -12.10 9.16 -5.40
CA ARG A 29 -13.06 10.06 -4.75
C ARG A 29 -13.87 10.85 -5.79
N LEU A 30 -15.03 10.32 -6.18
CA LEU A 30 -16.00 11.10 -6.94
C LEU A 30 -16.72 12.14 -6.06
N PRO A 31 -17.02 13.35 -6.59
CA PRO A 31 -17.85 14.32 -5.90
C PRO A 31 -19.18 13.71 -5.43
N ARG A 32 -19.72 14.17 -4.29
CA ARG A 32 -20.95 13.62 -3.68
C ARG A 32 -22.11 13.51 -4.67
N LEU A 33 -22.28 14.50 -5.54
CA LEU A 33 -23.33 14.53 -6.56
C LEU A 33 -23.21 13.38 -7.58
N PHE A 34 -21.99 12.91 -7.86
CA PHE A 34 -21.70 11.89 -8.87
C PHE A 34 -21.35 10.52 -8.26
N ARG A 35 -21.53 10.32 -6.96
CA ARG A 35 -21.19 9.07 -6.28
C ARG A 35 -21.96 7.86 -6.85
N PHE A 36 -23.15 8.06 -7.40
CA PHE A 36 -23.91 7.00 -8.08
C PHE A 36 -23.20 6.44 -9.32
N LEU A 37 -22.26 7.19 -9.91
CA LEU A 37 -21.43 6.75 -11.04
C LEU A 37 -20.20 5.93 -10.63
N GLN A 38 -19.91 5.76 -9.34
CA GLN A 38 -18.70 5.06 -8.87
C GLN A 38 -18.60 3.64 -9.44
N ARG A 39 -19.66 2.83 -9.31
CA ARG A 39 -19.66 1.43 -9.79
C ARG A 39 -19.60 1.32 -11.31
N PRO A 40 -20.41 2.07 -12.09
CA PRO A 40 -20.24 2.12 -13.55
C PRO A 40 -18.83 2.51 -13.98
N LEU A 41 -18.23 3.50 -13.33
CA LEU A 41 -16.86 3.94 -13.60
C LEU A 41 -15.84 2.84 -13.26
N ALA A 42 -15.98 2.20 -12.10
CA ALA A 42 -15.14 1.08 -11.70
C ALA A 42 -15.21 -0.08 -12.70
N GLN A 43 -16.40 -0.40 -13.21
CA GLN A 43 -16.58 -1.43 -14.24
C GLN A 43 -15.84 -1.06 -15.53
N LEU A 44 -15.97 0.17 -16.01
CA LEU A 44 -15.27 0.64 -17.20
C LEU A 44 -13.74 0.58 -17.01
N ILE A 45 -13.24 1.15 -15.93
CA ILE A 45 -11.79 1.20 -15.65
C ILE A 45 -11.22 -0.22 -15.49
N SER A 46 -11.90 -1.10 -14.75
CA SER A 46 -11.44 -2.47 -14.54
C SER A 46 -11.37 -3.28 -15.83
N VAL A 47 -12.36 -3.16 -16.73
CA VAL A 47 -12.33 -3.83 -18.04
C VAL A 47 -11.19 -3.31 -18.90
N LEU A 48 -10.98 -1.99 -18.93
CA LEU A 48 -9.91 -1.37 -19.72
C LEU A 48 -8.51 -1.72 -19.20
N ARG A 49 -8.34 -1.86 -17.88
CA ARG A 49 -7.04 -2.14 -17.25
C ARG A 49 -6.71 -3.62 -17.16
N ALA A 50 -7.72 -4.49 -17.15
CA ALA A 50 -7.53 -5.92 -16.96
C ALA A 50 -6.54 -6.56 -17.94
N PRO A 51 -6.49 -6.24 -19.24
CA PRO A 51 -5.52 -6.85 -20.15
C PRO A 51 -4.06 -6.62 -19.73
N LYS A 52 -3.65 -5.36 -19.52
CA LYS A 52 -2.29 -5.04 -19.07
C LYS A 52 -1.99 -5.67 -17.70
N SER A 53 -2.91 -5.58 -16.75
CA SER A 53 -2.69 -6.18 -15.43
C SER A 53 -2.59 -7.71 -15.49
N LYS A 54 -3.32 -8.39 -16.39
CA LYS A 54 -3.19 -9.84 -16.58
C LYS A 54 -1.83 -10.22 -17.14
N GLU A 55 -1.26 -9.42 -18.05
CA GLU A 55 0.10 -9.63 -18.54
C GLU A 55 1.12 -9.55 -17.40
N GLY A 56 1.00 -8.52 -16.54
CA GLY A 56 1.86 -8.39 -15.37
C GLY A 56 1.74 -9.56 -14.39
N TYR A 57 0.50 -9.97 -14.05
CA TYR A 57 0.29 -11.17 -13.23
C TYR A 57 0.79 -12.45 -13.90
N ALA A 58 0.69 -12.59 -15.23
CA ALA A 58 1.19 -13.74 -15.95
C ALA A 58 2.71 -13.84 -15.88
N ALA A 59 3.42 -12.70 -15.96
CA ALA A 59 4.87 -12.62 -15.86
C ALA A 59 5.40 -13.10 -14.50
N ILE A 60 4.63 -12.93 -13.42
CA ILE A 60 5.02 -13.32 -12.06
C ILE A 60 4.45 -14.68 -11.61
N GLY A 61 3.92 -15.48 -12.53
CA GLY A 61 3.46 -16.85 -12.24
C GLY A 61 1.94 -17.05 -12.26
N GLY A 62 1.16 -16.07 -12.72
CA GLY A 62 -0.27 -16.21 -13.01
C GLY A 62 -1.24 -15.73 -11.92
N GLY A 63 -0.72 -15.20 -10.81
CA GLY A 63 -1.51 -14.71 -9.67
C GLY A 63 -0.65 -13.94 -8.68
N SER A 64 -1.28 -13.29 -7.70
CA SER A 64 -0.58 -12.54 -6.66
C SER A 64 -0.07 -13.46 -5.55
N PRO A 65 1.23 -13.42 -5.20
CA PRO A 65 1.75 -14.17 -4.05
C PRO A 65 1.34 -13.55 -2.70
N LEU A 66 0.81 -12.32 -2.71
CA LEU A 66 0.51 -11.53 -1.51
C LEU A 66 -0.32 -12.30 -0.49
N ARG A 67 -1.37 -13.00 -0.95
CA ARG A 67 -2.27 -13.72 -0.06
C ARG A 67 -1.55 -14.88 0.63
N LYS A 68 -0.83 -15.70 -0.14
CA LYS A 68 -0.05 -16.82 0.39
C LYS A 68 0.97 -16.33 1.42
N ILE A 69 1.72 -15.27 1.11
CA ILE A 69 2.72 -14.70 2.01
C ILE A 69 2.05 -14.13 3.28
N THR A 70 0.89 -13.48 3.15
CA THR A 70 0.15 -12.96 4.32
C THR A 70 -0.33 -14.10 5.23
N ASP A 71 -0.77 -15.23 4.66
CA ASP A 71 -1.14 -16.42 5.44
C ASP A 71 0.10 -17.05 6.13
N GLU A 72 1.26 -17.05 5.48
CA GLU A 72 2.53 -17.47 6.08
C GLU A 72 2.96 -16.52 7.23
N GLN A 73 2.85 -15.21 7.03
CA GLN A 73 3.09 -14.20 8.07
C GLN A 73 2.12 -14.38 9.25
N ALA A 74 0.84 -14.63 8.98
CA ALA A 74 -0.15 -14.89 10.02
C ALA A 74 0.21 -16.08 10.89
N ASN A 75 0.64 -17.18 10.27
CA ASN A 75 1.11 -18.37 10.99
C ASN A 75 2.40 -18.08 11.77
N ALA A 76 3.35 -17.37 11.17
CA ALA A 76 4.62 -17.03 11.82
C ALA A 76 4.42 -16.11 13.04
N ILE A 77 3.55 -15.10 12.92
CA ILE A 77 3.16 -14.22 14.04
C ILE A 77 2.46 -15.03 15.12
N LYS A 78 1.56 -15.96 14.76
CA LYS A 78 0.91 -16.84 15.73
C LYS A 78 1.93 -17.62 16.56
N LEU A 79 2.89 -18.27 15.91
CA LEU A 79 3.96 -19.02 16.58
C LEU A 79 4.84 -18.11 17.45
N ALA A 80 5.14 -16.89 16.98
CA ALA A 80 5.91 -15.91 17.74
C ALA A 80 5.16 -15.42 19.00
N LEU A 81 3.83 -15.24 18.92
CA LEU A 81 2.99 -14.93 20.07
C LEU A 81 2.92 -16.09 21.06
N GLU A 82 2.77 -17.34 20.57
CA GLU A 82 2.77 -18.54 21.41
C GLU A 82 4.11 -18.71 22.16
N ALA A 83 5.24 -18.44 21.49
CA ALA A 83 6.57 -18.45 22.11
C ALA A 83 6.75 -17.37 23.19
N LYS A 84 5.94 -16.31 23.16
CA LYS A 84 5.86 -15.25 24.17
C LYS A 84 4.72 -15.48 25.18
N GLU A 85 4.21 -16.71 25.26
CA GLU A 85 3.13 -17.14 26.16
C GLU A 85 1.78 -16.43 25.93
N VAL A 86 1.56 -15.88 24.73
CA VAL A 86 0.32 -15.23 24.33
C VAL A 86 -0.45 -16.14 23.37
N SER A 87 -1.47 -16.83 23.88
CA SER A 87 -2.37 -17.63 23.04
C SER A 87 -3.34 -16.72 22.27
N ALA A 88 -3.18 -16.67 20.95
CA ALA A 88 -4.01 -15.84 20.08
C ALA A 88 -4.31 -16.54 18.75
N ASN A 89 -5.53 -16.30 18.24
CA ASN A 89 -5.87 -16.61 16.85
C ASN A 89 -5.47 -15.44 15.95
N VAL A 90 -4.94 -15.75 14.77
CA VAL A 90 -4.61 -14.76 13.75
C VAL A 90 -5.56 -14.91 12.57
N TYR A 91 -6.17 -13.80 12.18
CA TYR A 91 -7.12 -13.71 11.08
C TYR A 91 -6.55 -12.80 10.00
N VAL A 92 -6.71 -13.18 8.74
CA VAL A 92 -6.33 -12.36 7.59
C VAL A 92 -7.60 -11.74 7.00
N ALA A 93 -7.55 -10.45 6.70
CA ALA A 93 -8.62 -9.71 6.04
C ALA A 93 -8.03 -8.86 4.91
N MET A 94 -8.52 -9.10 3.71
CA MET A 94 -8.12 -8.41 2.50
C MET A 94 -9.19 -7.38 2.12
N ARG A 95 -8.74 -6.23 1.64
CA ARG A 95 -9.63 -5.11 1.34
C ARG A 95 -10.39 -5.31 0.03
N TYR A 96 -9.73 -5.81 -1.02
CA TYR A 96 -10.31 -5.92 -2.38
C TYR A 96 -10.31 -7.34 -2.95
N TRP A 97 -9.79 -8.32 -2.20
CA TRP A 97 -9.83 -9.73 -2.56
C TRP A 97 -10.15 -10.62 -1.35
N HIS A 98 -10.16 -11.94 -1.52
CA HIS A 98 -10.51 -12.90 -0.47
C HIS A 98 -9.32 -13.25 0.47
N PRO A 99 -9.58 -13.56 1.76
CA PRO A 99 -10.86 -13.41 2.46
C PRO A 99 -11.15 -11.92 2.64
N PHE A 100 -12.37 -11.51 2.33
CA PHE A 100 -12.79 -10.15 2.62
C PHE A 100 -12.86 -9.91 4.13
N THR A 101 -12.92 -8.63 4.51
CA THR A 101 -13.05 -8.23 5.92
C THR A 101 -14.26 -8.90 6.57
N GLU A 102 -15.36 -9.05 5.84
CA GLU A 102 -16.59 -9.70 6.25
C GLU A 102 -16.37 -11.17 6.66
N GLU A 103 -15.57 -11.90 5.88
CA GLU A 103 -15.27 -13.31 6.13
C GLU A 103 -14.41 -13.47 7.40
N ALA A 104 -13.42 -12.61 7.59
CA ALA A 104 -12.60 -12.58 8.79
C ALA A 104 -13.44 -12.23 10.03
N VAL A 105 -14.34 -11.25 9.91
CA VAL A 105 -15.26 -10.86 11.00
C VAL A 105 -16.20 -12.01 11.38
N HIS A 106 -16.71 -12.75 10.40
CA HIS A 106 -17.51 -13.95 10.67
C HIS A 106 -16.71 -15.03 11.41
N GLN A 107 -15.42 -15.22 11.09
CA GLN A 107 -14.54 -16.14 11.84
C GLN A 107 -14.34 -15.67 13.28
N ILE A 108 -14.02 -14.39 13.50
CA ILE A 108 -13.85 -13.77 14.82
C ILE A 108 -15.09 -14.00 15.70
N LYS A 109 -16.30 -13.84 15.13
CA LYS A 109 -17.56 -14.12 15.85
C LYS A 109 -17.73 -15.59 16.20
N ARG A 110 -17.45 -16.50 15.26
CA ARG A 110 -17.55 -17.96 15.48
C ARG A 110 -16.62 -18.43 16.59
N ASP A 111 -15.41 -17.89 16.62
CA ASP A 111 -14.38 -18.26 17.59
C ASP A 111 -14.56 -17.58 18.96
N ARG A 112 -15.58 -16.69 19.09
CA ARG A 112 -15.93 -15.98 20.32
C ARG A 112 -14.75 -15.23 20.93
N ILE A 113 -13.99 -14.56 20.07
CA ILE A 113 -12.85 -13.74 20.48
C ILE A 113 -13.31 -12.64 21.45
N THR A 114 -12.54 -12.45 22.51
CA THR A 114 -12.86 -11.53 23.63
C THR A 114 -12.07 -10.23 23.58
N ARG A 115 -10.97 -10.18 22.82
CA ARG A 115 -10.18 -8.98 22.53
C ARG A 115 -9.57 -9.10 21.13
N LEU A 116 -9.52 -7.99 20.40
CA LEU A 116 -9.00 -7.97 19.05
C LEU A 116 -7.90 -6.92 18.91
N VAL A 117 -6.77 -7.31 18.35
CA VAL A 117 -5.77 -6.36 17.82
C VAL A 117 -5.87 -6.35 16.31
N VAL A 118 -5.96 -5.16 15.73
CA VAL A 118 -5.99 -4.91 14.30
C VAL A 118 -4.62 -4.37 13.90
N LEU A 119 -3.92 -5.13 13.05
CA LEU A 119 -2.58 -4.82 12.56
C LEU A 119 -2.62 -4.72 11.03
N PRO A 120 -2.73 -3.52 10.46
CA PRO A 120 -2.49 -3.33 9.03
C PRO A 120 -1.05 -3.68 8.67
N LEU A 121 -0.85 -4.42 7.58
CA LEU A 121 0.48 -4.76 7.05
C LEU A 121 1.07 -3.64 6.18
N TYR A 122 0.77 -2.39 6.55
CA TYR A 122 1.34 -1.17 5.99
C TYR A 122 2.08 -0.46 7.12
N PRO A 123 3.41 -0.29 7.04
CA PRO A 123 4.17 0.39 8.09
C PRO A 123 3.72 1.86 8.25
N GLN A 124 3.51 2.53 7.11
CA GLN A 124 3.02 3.91 7.05
C GLN A 124 1.49 3.93 6.89
N TYR A 125 0.84 4.83 7.62
CA TYR A 125 -0.60 5.07 7.46
C TYR A 125 -0.86 5.82 6.16
N SER A 126 -1.88 5.39 5.42
CA SER A 126 -2.55 6.22 4.42
C SER A 126 -4.07 6.05 4.54
N ILE A 127 -4.81 7.09 4.15
CA ILE A 127 -6.27 7.06 4.11
C ILE A 127 -6.76 6.00 3.11
N SER A 128 -6.03 5.78 2.00
CA SER A 128 -6.40 4.80 0.96
C SER A 128 -6.14 3.34 1.35
N THR A 129 -5.31 3.08 2.37
CA THR A 129 -4.91 1.73 2.79
C THR A 129 -5.48 1.39 4.18
N THR A 130 -4.76 1.75 5.24
CA THR A 130 -5.17 1.55 6.63
C THR A 130 -6.48 2.26 6.93
N GLY A 131 -6.63 3.50 6.46
CA GLY A 131 -7.86 4.29 6.65
C GLY A 131 -9.10 3.60 6.09
N SER A 132 -9.05 3.16 4.83
CA SER A 132 -10.14 2.44 4.16
C SER A 132 -10.53 1.16 4.90
N SER A 133 -9.53 0.31 5.19
CA SER A 133 -9.77 -0.99 5.85
C SER A 133 -10.33 -0.83 7.26
N VAL A 134 -9.79 0.12 8.04
CA VAL A 134 -10.27 0.41 9.40
C VAL A 134 -11.68 1.01 9.40
N ARG A 135 -12.01 1.89 8.44
CA ARG A 135 -13.37 2.45 8.35
C ARG A 135 -14.41 1.35 8.17
N ILE A 136 -14.19 0.44 7.21
CA ILE A 136 -15.14 -0.66 6.96
C ILE A 136 -15.26 -1.55 8.18
N LEU A 137 -14.15 -1.88 8.83
CA LEU A 137 -14.18 -2.65 10.07
C LEU A 137 -15.01 -1.96 11.15
N ARG A 138 -14.83 -0.64 11.34
CA ARG A 138 -15.61 0.14 12.32
C ARG A 138 -17.10 0.14 11.97
N ASP A 139 -17.45 0.31 10.70
CA ASP A 139 -18.85 0.30 10.26
C ASP A 139 -19.49 -1.08 10.50
N MET A 140 -18.78 -2.17 10.22
CA MET A 140 -19.24 -3.53 10.53
C MET A 140 -19.43 -3.74 12.03
N PHE A 141 -18.50 -3.29 12.86
CA PHE A 141 -18.55 -3.50 14.32
C PHE A 141 -19.65 -2.67 14.98
N ARG A 142 -19.88 -1.44 14.51
CA ARG A 142 -20.95 -0.57 15.02
C ARG A 142 -22.34 -1.14 14.74
N ASN A 143 -22.52 -1.79 13.60
CA ASN A 143 -23.81 -2.32 13.18
C ASN A 143 -24.10 -3.74 13.72
N ASP A 144 -23.20 -4.30 14.53
CA ASP A 144 -23.35 -5.62 15.13
C ASP A 144 -23.38 -5.55 16.67
N ALA A 145 -24.46 -6.07 17.28
CA ALA A 145 -24.70 -5.96 18.72
C ALA A 145 -23.65 -6.69 19.58
N HIS A 146 -22.98 -7.71 19.03
CA HIS A 146 -21.92 -8.43 19.73
C HIS A 146 -20.57 -7.73 19.55
N LEU A 147 -20.23 -7.34 18.32
CA LEU A 147 -18.94 -6.73 17.99
C LEU A 147 -18.78 -5.30 18.50
N SER A 148 -19.88 -4.55 18.64
CA SER A 148 -19.86 -3.18 19.18
C SER A 148 -19.32 -3.07 20.60
N ARG A 149 -19.30 -4.19 21.35
CA ARG A 149 -18.77 -4.31 22.71
C ARG A 149 -17.41 -4.99 22.80
N LEU A 150 -16.92 -5.56 21.70
CA LEU A 150 -15.62 -6.24 21.65
C LEU A 150 -14.50 -5.19 21.84
N PRO A 151 -13.60 -5.33 22.83
CA PRO A 151 -12.42 -4.49 22.94
C PRO A 151 -11.51 -4.66 21.74
N VAL A 152 -11.20 -3.55 21.05
CA VAL A 152 -10.35 -3.52 19.86
C VAL A 152 -9.22 -2.51 20.04
N ALA A 153 -7.98 -2.95 19.84
CA ALA A 153 -6.83 -2.08 19.64
C ALA A 153 -6.51 -2.01 18.14
N ILE A 154 -6.27 -0.80 17.62
CA ILE A 154 -5.92 -0.60 16.21
C ILE A 154 -4.55 0.06 16.14
N ILE A 155 -3.57 -0.67 15.60
CA ILE A 155 -2.25 -0.13 15.31
C ILE A 155 -2.38 0.69 14.02
N GLN A 156 -2.25 2.02 14.11
CA GLN A 156 -2.48 2.91 12.97
C GLN A 156 -1.30 2.93 11.99
N SER A 157 -0.09 2.93 12.53
CA SER A 157 1.18 2.90 11.80
C SER A 157 2.27 2.35 12.72
N TRP A 158 3.34 1.82 12.14
CA TRP A 158 4.44 1.18 12.87
C TRP A 158 5.80 1.29 12.15
N TYR A 159 5.93 2.21 11.20
CA TYR A 159 7.17 2.45 10.44
C TYR A 159 8.40 2.80 11.29
N GLN A 160 8.21 3.31 12.52
CA GLN A 160 9.31 3.69 13.43
C GLN A 160 9.82 2.52 14.27
N ARG A 161 9.22 1.33 14.17
CA ARG A 161 9.61 0.22 15.04
C ARG A 161 11.04 -0.21 14.76
N GLU A 162 11.81 -0.36 15.84
CA GLU A 162 13.24 -0.68 15.78
C GLU A 162 13.48 -2.02 15.06
N GLY A 163 12.65 -3.04 15.32
CA GLY A 163 12.77 -4.34 14.68
C GLY A 163 12.51 -4.29 13.16
N TYR A 164 11.50 -3.53 12.72
CA TYR A 164 11.26 -3.26 11.30
C TYR A 164 12.44 -2.52 10.65
N ILE A 165 12.92 -1.42 11.25
CA ILE A 165 14.04 -0.62 10.73
C ILE A 165 15.30 -1.48 10.58
N LYS A 166 15.65 -2.24 11.61
CA LYS A 166 16.81 -3.15 11.60
C LYS A 166 16.68 -4.23 10.56
N SER A 167 15.49 -4.84 10.42
CA SER A 167 15.25 -5.87 9.41
C SER A 167 15.39 -5.33 7.98
N MET A 168 14.92 -4.11 7.73
CA MET A 168 15.14 -3.44 6.43
C MET A 168 16.61 -3.14 6.19
N ALA A 169 17.33 -2.63 7.20
CA ALA A 169 18.75 -2.35 7.11
C ALA A 169 19.57 -3.63 6.86
N ASP A 170 19.22 -4.75 7.51
CA ASP A 170 19.87 -6.06 7.29
C ASP A 170 19.75 -6.51 5.83
N LEU A 171 18.55 -6.36 5.23
CA LEU A 171 18.33 -6.74 3.84
C LEU A 171 19.05 -5.78 2.87
N ILE A 172 19.02 -4.48 3.12
CA ILE A 172 19.75 -3.49 2.31
C ILE A 172 21.25 -3.77 2.34
N GLU A 173 21.83 -3.93 3.54
CA GLU A 173 23.24 -4.24 3.73
C GLU A 173 23.63 -5.51 2.98
N LYS A 174 22.85 -6.58 3.11
CA LYS A 174 23.08 -7.84 2.40
C LYS A 174 23.10 -7.67 0.89
N GLU A 175 22.12 -6.96 0.32
CA GLU A 175 22.04 -6.79 -1.14
C GLU A 175 23.10 -5.82 -1.68
N LEU A 176 23.54 -4.83 -0.89
CA LEU A 176 24.67 -3.97 -1.25
C LEU A 176 25.96 -4.79 -1.45
N GLN A 177 26.21 -5.81 -0.63
CA GLN A 177 27.42 -6.64 -0.73
C GLN A 177 27.51 -7.46 -2.03
N ILE A 178 26.42 -7.58 -2.78
CA ILE A 178 26.40 -8.28 -4.08
C ILE A 178 26.95 -7.39 -5.20
N PHE A 179 26.95 -6.06 -5.02
CA PHE A 179 27.46 -5.13 -6.02
C PHE A 179 28.98 -5.22 -6.15
N PRO A 180 29.55 -4.99 -7.34
CA PRO A 180 31.01 -4.96 -7.53
C PRO A 180 31.71 -3.89 -6.65
N ASN A 181 31.08 -2.73 -6.51
CA ASN A 181 31.51 -1.62 -5.66
C ASN A 181 30.35 -1.24 -4.72
N PRO A 182 30.18 -1.92 -3.56
CA PRO A 182 29.06 -1.69 -2.65
C PRO A 182 28.95 -0.23 -2.20
N ASP A 183 30.06 0.42 -1.88
CA ASP A 183 30.10 1.80 -1.36
C ASP A 183 29.67 2.87 -2.39
N GLU A 184 29.71 2.54 -3.69
CA GLU A 184 29.33 3.44 -4.79
C GLU A 184 27.87 3.26 -5.23
N ALA A 185 27.19 2.20 -4.77
CA ALA A 185 25.80 1.95 -5.14
C ALA A 185 24.88 3.01 -4.52
N MET A 186 23.98 3.56 -5.32
CA MET A 186 22.94 4.46 -4.81
C MET A 186 21.74 3.62 -4.35
N ILE A 187 21.27 3.90 -3.14
CA ILE A 187 20.06 3.30 -2.58
C ILE A 187 18.85 4.06 -3.12
N PHE A 188 17.96 3.37 -3.81
CA PHE A 188 16.79 3.94 -4.45
C PHE A 188 15.52 3.44 -3.76
N PHE A 189 14.94 4.25 -2.87
CA PHE A 189 13.67 3.90 -2.23
C PHE A 189 12.53 4.14 -3.22
N SER A 190 11.81 3.06 -3.54
CA SER A 190 10.58 3.12 -4.33
C SER A 190 9.38 2.90 -3.42
N ALA A 191 8.52 3.91 -3.32
CA ALA A 191 7.29 3.87 -2.54
C ALA A 191 6.08 4.01 -3.46
N HIS A 192 4.97 3.36 -3.16
CA HIS A 192 3.72 3.60 -3.90
C HIS A 192 3.31 5.07 -3.79
N GLY A 193 2.99 5.71 -4.91
CA GLY A 193 2.53 7.09 -4.90
C GLY A 193 1.14 7.23 -4.27
N VAL A 194 0.78 8.45 -3.86
CA VAL A 194 -0.61 8.81 -3.55
C VAL A 194 -0.97 10.12 -4.26
N PRO A 195 -2.26 10.38 -4.53
CA PRO A 195 -2.68 11.69 -5.03
C PRO A 195 -2.25 12.81 -4.08
N VAL A 196 -1.79 13.94 -4.64
CA VAL A 196 -1.34 15.10 -3.86
C VAL A 196 -2.45 15.63 -2.95
N SER A 197 -3.70 15.60 -3.41
CA SER A 197 -4.86 16.01 -2.63
C SER A 197 -5.08 15.18 -1.36
N TYR A 198 -4.53 13.96 -1.26
CA TYR A 198 -4.63 13.18 -0.02
C TYR A 198 -3.77 13.83 1.06
N VAL A 199 -2.56 14.25 0.70
CA VAL A 199 -1.63 14.90 1.62
C VAL A 199 -2.04 16.34 1.89
N GLU A 200 -2.28 17.13 0.84
CA GLU A 200 -2.51 18.58 0.97
C GLU A 200 -3.92 18.94 1.45
N ASP A 201 -4.96 18.28 0.91
CA ASP A 201 -6.35 18.65 1.22
C ASP A 201 -6.95 17.81 2.36
N ALA A 202 -6.56 16.52 2.45
CA ALA A 202 -7.14 15.58 3.41
C ALA A 202 -6.25 15.30 4.63
N GLY A 203 -5.03 15.83 4.68
CA GLY A 203 -4.10 15.67 5.80
C GLY A 203 -3.57 14.25 5.96
N ASP A 204 -3.42 13.49 4.88
CA ASP A 204 -2.84 12.15 4.89
C ASP A 204 -1.35 12.21 5.31
N PRO A 205 -0.94 11.56 6.42
CA PRO A 205 0.43 11.63 6.93
C PRO A 205 1.42 10.78 6.14
N TYR A 206 0.98 10.04 5.11
CA TYR A 206 1.79 9.06 4.39
C TYR A 206 3.14 9.60 3.91
N ARG A 207 3.19 10.82 3.34
CA ARG A 207 4.45 11.42 2.88
C ARG A 207 5.43 11.59 4.05
N ASP A 208 5.00 12.25 5.11
CA ASP A 208 5.86 12.59 6.24
C ASP A 208 6.32 11.32 6.98
N GLN A 209 5.44 10.32 7.13
CA GLN A 209 5.80 9.01 7.69
C GLN A 209 6.77 8.23 6.80
N MET A 210 6.62 8.33 5.48
CA MET A 210 7.53 7.66 4.53
C MET A 210 8.93 8.28 4.58
N GLU A 211 9.02 9.60 4.57
CA GLU A 211 10.30 10.32 4.66
C GLU A 211 11.01 10.05 6.00
N GLU A 212 10.28 10.07 7.12
CA GLU A 212 10.83 9.73 8.43
C GLU A 212 11.26 8.26 8.51
N CYS A 213 10.47 7.33 7.95
CA CYS A 213 10.84 5.92 7.86
C CYS A 213 12.19 5.72 7.15
N ILE A 214 12.37 6.36 5.99
CA ILE A 214 13.61 6.29 5.23
C ILE A 214 14.76 6.91 6.00
N PHE A 215 14.53 8.05 6.65
CA PHE A 215 15.52 8.69 7.50
C PHE A 215 15.99 7.76 8.64
N LEU A 216 15.08 7.03 9.29
CA LEU A 216 15.41 6.07 10.34
C LEU A 216 16.19 4.86 9.80
N ILE A 217 15.80 4.32 8.64
CA ILE A 217 16.54 3.23 7.96
C ILE A 217 17.95 3.69 7.60
N MET A 218 18.09 4.89 7.04
CA MET A 218 19.40 5.44 6.67
C MET A 218 20.27 5.75 7.89
N GLN A 219 19.68 6.17 9.02
CA GLN A 219 20.41 6.31 10.28
C GLN A 219 20.93 4.98 10.80
N GLU A 220 20.12 3.92 10.76
CA GLU A 220 20.53 2.57 11.14
C GLU A 220 21.68 2.09 10.25
N LEU A 221 21.57 2.23 8.92
CA LEU A 221 22.66 1.90 7.97
C LEU A 221 23.94 2.68 8.28
N LYS A 222 23.83 3.99 8.53
CA LYS A 222 24.98 4.84 8.88
C LYS A 222 25.65 4.38 10.17
N SER A 223 24.88 3.95 11.17
CA SER A 223 25.41 3.41 12.42
C SER A 223 26.26 2.14 12.23
N ARG A 224 26.00 1.41 11.13
CA ARG A 224 26.74 0.21 10.70
C ARG A 224 27.91 0.50 9.76
N GLY A 225 28.19 1.79 9.49
CA GLY A 225 29.26 2.21 8.60
C GLY A 225 28.87 2.32 7.12
N ILE A 226 27.60 2.12 6.78
CA ILE A 226 27.09 2.19 5.40
C ILE A 226 26.67 3.64 5.11
N ASN A 227 27.44 4.32 4.25
CA ASN A 227 27.28 5.75 3.98
C ASN A 227 26.83 6.04 2.53
N ASN A 228 26.19 5.07 1.89
CA ASN A 228 25.68 5.19 0.53
C ASN A 228 24.71 6.38 0.39
N ASN A 229 24.78 7.06 -0.75
CA ASN A 229 23.78 8.04 -1.12
C ASN A 229 22.43 7.37 -1.34
N HIS A 230 21.35 8.09 -1.04
CA HIS A 230 20.00 7.59 -1.27
C HIS A 230 19.10 8.64 -1.93
N THR A 231 18.03 8.18 -2.56
CA THR A 231 16.93 9.01 -3.03
C THR A 231 15.60 8.28 -2.87
N LEU A 232 14.51 9.02 -2.84
CA LEU A 232 13.14 8.53 -2.78
C LEU A 232 12.40 8.93 -4.06
N ALA A 233 11.66 8.00 -4.64
CA ALA A 233 10.69 8.28 -5.68
C ALA A 233 9.40 7.48 -5.47
N TYR A 234 8.33 7.96 -6.12
CA TYR A 234 7.00 7.40 -6.03
C TYR A 234 6.58 6.72 -7.33
N GLN A 235 6.14 5.46 -7.21
CA GLN A 235 5.76 4.59 -8.32
C GLN A 235 4.24 4.49 -8.53
N SER A 236 3.83 3.76 -9.56
CA SER A 236 2.45 3.32 -9.82
C SER A 236 1.40 4.45 -9.92
N ARG A 237 1.76 5.63 -10.44
CA ARG A 237 0.82 6.74 -10.67
C ARG A 237 -0.27 6.35 -11.69
N VAL A 238 -1.52 6.74 -11.42
CA VAL A 238 -2.65 6.41 -12.31
C VAL A 238 -3.60 7.58 -12.57
N GLY A 239 -4.10 7.66 -13.81
CA GLY A 239 -5.04 8.69 -14.22
C GLY A 239 -4.42 10.09 -14.33
N PRO A 240 -5.25 11.12 -14.54
CA PRO A 240 -4.78 12.48 -14.86
C PRO A 240 -4.56 13.36 -13.63
N VAL A 241 -4.87 12.87 -12.42
CA VAL A 241 -4.69 13.65 -11.18
C VAL A 241 -3.20 13.79 -10.86
N GLN A 242 -2.84 14.80 -10.09
CA GLN A 242 -1.46 14.97 -9.65
C GLN A 242 -1.13 13.98 -8.52
N TRP A 243 0.01 13.30 -8.64
CA TRP A 243 0.54 12.36 -7.66
C TRP A 243 1.77 12.94 -6.98
N LEU A 244 2.13 12.38 -5.82
CA LEU A 244 3.37 12.72 -5.14
C LEU A 244 4.57 12.52 -6.07
N LYS A 245 5.53 13.44 -5.94
CA LYS A 245 6.75 13.52 -6.72
C LYS A 245 7.95 13.33 -5.78
N PRO A 246 9.12 12.92 -6.29
CA PRO A 246 9.42 12.70 -7.71
C PRO A 246 8.92 11.33 -8.21
N TYR A 247 8.71 11.19 -9.52
CA TYR A 247 8.19 9.94 -10.11
C TYR A 247 9.30 8.96 -10.44
N THR A 248 9.11 7.67 -10.13
CA THR A 248 10.15 6.64 -10.29
C THR A 248 10.70 6.58 -11.72
N ASP A 249 9.83 6.59 -12.73
CA ASP A 249 10.22 6.58 -14.15
C ASP A 249 11.10 7.78 -14.54
N GLU A 250 10.74 8.98 -14.08
CA GLU A 250 11.51 10.21 -14.35
C GLU A 250 12.85 10.24 -13.60
N VAL A 251 12.88 9.78 -12.34
CA VAL A 251 14.11 9.75 -11.53
C VAL A 251 15.12 8.75 -12.09
N LEU A 252 14.69 7.57 -12.53
CA LEU A 252 15.60 6.56 -13.10
C LEU A 252 16.34 7.09 -14.33
N VAL A 253 15.62 7.78 -15.22
CA VAL A 253 16.22 8.44 -16.40
C VAL A 253 17.21 9.52 -15.98
N GLU A 254 16.88 10.33 -14.97
CA GLU A 254 17.74 11.41 -14.48
C GLU A 254 19.02 10.86 -13.83
N LEU A 255 18.93 9.83 -12.98
CA LEU A 255 20.08 9.19 -12.36
C LEU A 255 21.03 8.59 -13.41
N GLY A 256 20.48 7.97 -14.46
CA GLY A 256 21.24 7.49 -15.60
C GLY A 256 22.03 8.60 -16.31
N LYS A 257 21.39 9.76 -16.56
CA LYS A 257 22.03 10.95 -17.14
C LYS A 257 23.12 11.55 -16.23
N GLN A 258 22.93 11.49 -14.92
CA GLN A 258 23.91 11.92 -13.92
C GLN A 258 25.09 10.95 -13.80
N GLY A 259 25.05 9.81 -14.49
CA GLY A 259 26.15 8.85 -14.54
C GLY A 259 26.13 7.82 -13.42
N VAL A 260 25.04 7.68 -12.67
CA VAL A 260 24.90 6.61 -11.66
C VAL A 260 25.01 5.24 -12.35
N LYS A 261 25.95 4.40 -11.87
CA LYS A 261 26.23 3.09 -12.47
C LYS A 261 25.65 1.92 -11.70
N SER A 262 25.44 2.07 -10.40
CA SER A 262 24.96 1.02 -9.52
C SER A 262 23.75 1.53 -8.74
N LEU A 263 22.60 0.87 -8.89
CA LEU A 263 21.36 1.24 -8.22
C LEU A 263 20.76 0.03 -7.49
N LEU A 264 20.51 0.18 -6.19
CA LEU A 264 19.81 -0.80 -5.36
C LEU A 264 18.39 -0.28 -5.06
N ALA A 265 17.39 -0.87 -5.70
CA ALA A 265 15.99 -0.55 -5.46
C ALA A 265 15.48 -1.14 -4.14
N VAL A 266 14.78 -0.34 -3.33
CA VAL A 266 14.22 -0.74 -2.04
C VAL A 266 12.70 -0.52 -2.06
N PRO A 267 11.87 -1.59 -2.13
CA PRO A 267 10.42 -1.45 -2.00
C PRO A 267 10.06 -1.18 -0.53
N VAL A 268 9.85 0.09 -0.17
CA VAL A 268 9.72 0.51 1.23
C VAL A 268 8.26 0.62 1.72
N SER A 269 7.30 0.70 0.80
CA SER A 269 5.88 0.84 1.12
C SER A 269 5.15 -0.49 1.39
N PHE A 270 5.82 -1.63 1.25
CA PHE A 270 5.21 -2.95 1.41
C PHE A 270 6.14 -3.94 2.11
N VAL A 271 5.55 -4.91 2.80
CA VAL A 271 6.30 -5.95 3.55
C VAL A 271 6.21 -7.35 2.96
N SER A 272 5.53 -7.50 1.81
CA SER A 272 5.37 -8.78 1.12
C SER A 272 5.58 -8.60 -0.36
N GLU A 273 6.11 -9.62 -1.03
CA GLU A 273 6.18 -9.63 -2.49
C GLU A 273 4.78 -9.56 -3.10
N HIS A 274 4.66 -8.78 -4.18
CA HIS A 274 3.42 -8.58 -4.93
C HIS A 274 3.75 -8.04 -6.33
N ILE A 275 2.74 -7.64 -7.09
CA ILE A 275 2.93 -7.23 -8.49
C ILE A 275 3.89 -6.04 -8.63
N GLU A 276 3.85 -5.07 -7.72
CA GLU A 276 4.70 -3.88 -7.84
C GLU A 276 6.17 -4.17 -7.54
N THR A 277 6.49 -5.24 -6.81
CA THR A 277 7.88 -5.65 -6.59
C THR A 277 8.38 -6.57 -7.71
N LEU A 278 7.61 -7.62 -8.00
CA LEU A 278 8.04 -8.70 -8.90
C LEU A 278 7.90 -8.37 -10.38
N GLU A 279 7.04 -7.43 -10.75
CA GLU A 279 6.83 -7.01 -12.14
C GLU A 279 7.30 -5.57 -12.33
N GLU A 280 6.73 -4.62 -11.59
CA GLU A 280 7.03 -3.20 -11.82
C GLU A 280 8.52 -2.89 -11.52
N ILE A 281 9.06 -3.29 -10.36
CA ILE A 281 10.47 -3.05 -10.02
C ILE A 281 11.42 -4.02 -10.76
N ASP A 282 11.16 -5.33 -10.69
CA ASP A 282 12.08 -6.35 -11.24
C ASP A 282 12.10 -6.42 -12.77
N MET A 283 11.07 -5.89 -13.45
CA MET A 283 10.95 -5.90 -14.91
C MET A 283 10.90 -4.47 -15.48
N GLU A 284 9.79 -3.73 -15.31
CA GLU A 284 9.59 -2.44 -15.98
C GLU A 284 10.68 -1.41 -15.59
N TYR A 285 10.94 -1.22 -14.30
CA TYR A 285 11.94 -0.25 -13.82
C TYR A 285 13.37 -0.72 -13.97
N ARG A 286 13.62 -2.02 -13.86
CA ARG A 286 14.93 -2.58 -14.18
C ARG A 286 15.29 -2.33 -15.65
N GLU A 287 14.38 -2.59 -16.57
CA GLU A 287 14.59 -2.32 -18.00
C GLU A 287 14.86 -0.83 -18.23
N LEU A 288 14.01 0.05 -17.69
CA LEU A 288 14.19 1.50 -17.81
C LEU A 288 15.53 1.99 -17.24
N ALA A 289 15.95 1.45 -16.10
CA ALA A 289 17.21 1.80 -15.46
C ALA A 289 18.42 1.43 -16.35
N LEU A 290 18.42 0.21 -16.90
CA LEU A 290 19.47 -0.27 -17.79
C LEU A 290 19.53 0.55 -19.08
N GLU A 291 18.37 0.84 -19.69
CA GLU A 291 18.27 1.71 -20.87
C GLU A 291 18.76 3.14 -20.59
N SER A 292 18.59 3.61 -19.36
CA SER A 292 19.02 4.94 -18.92
C SER A 292 20.51 5.04 -18.62
N GLY A 293 21.26 3.92 -18.63
CA GLY A 293 22.71 3.89 -18.48
C GLY A 293 23.22 3.44 -17.11
N ILE A 294 22.34 2.91 -16.25
CA ILE A 294 22.70 2.17 -15.04
C ILE A 294 23.23 0.80 -15.48
N ALA A 295 24.35 0.34 -14.91
CA ALA A 295 25.01 -0.90 -15.31
C ALA A 295 24.72 -2.05 -14.35
N ASN A 296 24.67 -1.77 -13.05
CA ASN A 296 24.41 -2.74 -11.99
C ASN A 296 23.07 -2.40 -11.34
N TRP A 297 22.14 -3.34 -11.39
CA TRP A 297 20.83 -3.24 -10.77
C TRP A 297 20.67 -4.34 -9.73
N GLY A 298 20.18 -3.96 -8.56
CA GLY A 298 19.76 -4.89 -7.52
C GLY A 298 18.43 -4.44 -6.93
N ARG A 299 17.71 -5.37 -6.29
CA ARG A 299 16.49 -5.07 -5.56
C ARG A 299 16.54 -5.75 -4.20
N VAL A 300 16.19 -5.01 -3.15
CA VAL A 300 15.96 -5.55 -1.82
C VAL A 300 14.67 -6.40 -1.83
N PRO A 301 14.72 -7.67 -1.38
CA PRO A 301 13.51 -8.47 -1.24
C PRO A 301 12.55 -7.83 -0.24
N ALA A 302 11.24 -8.03 -0.43
CA ALA A 302 10.28 -7.67 0.60
C ALA A 302 10.56 -8.50 1.87
N LEU A 303 10.21 -7.94 3.04
CA LEU A 303 10.49 -8.58 4.34
C LEU A 303 9.88 -9.99 4.46
N ASN A 304 8.72 -10.23 3.84
CA ASN A 304 8.00 -11.50 3.87
C ASN A 304 7.91 -12.03 5.32
N CYS A 305 8.50 -13.21 5.57
CA CYS A 305 8.51 -13.88 6.87
C CYS A 305 9.87 -13.78 7.58
N THR A 306 10.66 -12.73 7.32
CA THR A 306 11.93 -12.47 8.01
C THR A 306 11.73 -12.54 9.53
N SER A 307 12.51 -13.39 10.21
CA SER A 307 12.21 -13.77 11.61
C SER A 307 12.25 -12.60 12.58
N SER A 308 13.19 -11.67 12.43
CA SER A 308 13.28 -10.44 13.25
C SER A 308 12.06 -9.54 13.04
N PHE A 309 11.60 -9.41 11.79
CA PHE A 309 10.40 -8.66 11.46
C PHE A 309 9.13 -9.29 12.05
N ILE A 310 8.97 -10.62 11.92
CA ILE A 310 7.83 -11.34 12.51
C ILE A 310 7.81 -11.20 14.04
N ALA A 311 8.97 -11.30 14.68
CA ALA A 311 9.10 -11.11 16.13
C ALA A 311 8.67 -9.70 16.55
N ASP A 312 9.09 -8.67 15.80
CA ASP A 312 8.72 -7.28 16.06
C ASP A 312 7.23 -7.01 15.87
N LEU A 313 6.59 -7.62 14.85
CA LEU A 313 5.13 -7.54 14.70
C LEU A 313 4.39 -8.22 15.85
N ALA A 314 4.90 -9.34 16.36
CA ALA A 314 4.33 -9.98 17.55
C ALA A 314 4.45 -9.08 18.79
N ASP A 315 5.60 -8.41 18.97
CA ASP A 315 5.78 -7.42 20.03
C ASP A 315 4.82 -6.24 19.90
N ALA A 316 4.62 -5.70 18.68
CA ALA A 316 3.64 -4.66 18.41
C ALA A 316 2.22 -5.06 18.84
N VAL A 317 1.83 -6.32 18.59
CA VAL A 317 0.52 -6.84 18.98
C VAL A 317 0.38 -6.91 20.50
N ILE A 318 1.42 -7.36 21.21
CA ILE A 318 1.41 -7.47 22.67
C ILE A 318 1.35 -6.07 23.30
N GLU A 319 2.16 -5.13 22.81
CA GLU A 319 2.19 -3.74 23.26
C GLU A 319 0.85 -3.02 23.06
N ALA A 320 0.13 -3.33 21.97
CA ALA A 320 -1.17 -2.73 21.67
C ALA A 320 -2.33 -3.34 22.47
N LEU A 321 -2.21 -4.59 22.94
CA LEU A 321 -3.31 -5.31 23.59
C LEU A 321 -3.93 -4.58 24.80
N PRO A 322 -3.17 -3.89 25.68
CA PRO A 322 -3.71 -3.12 26.80
C PRO A 322 -4.57 -1.92 26.37
N SER A 323 -4.39 -1.37 25.17
CA SER A 323 -5.16 -0.22 24.67
C SER A 323 -6.49 -0.62 24.00
N ALA A 324 -6.89 -1.89 24.10
CA ALA A 324 -8.09 -2.38 23.46
C ALA A 324 -9.35 -1.86 24.16
N GLU A 325 -10.17 -1.12 23.42
CA GLU A 325 -11.41 -0.52 23.92
C GLU A 325 -12.58 -0.83 22.98
N ALA A 326 -13.81 -0.85 23.48
CA ALA A 326 -14.97 -1.05 22.64
C ALA A 326 -15.06 0.06 21.59
N ILE A 327 -15.41 -0.26 20.34
CA ILE A 327 -15.49 0.69 19.22
C ILE A 327 -16.64 1.73 19.38
N SER A 328 -17.27 1.80 20.56
CA SER A 328 -18.40 2.68 20.89
C SER A 328 -18.00 3.85 21.82
N THR A 329 -17.43 4.91 21.24
CA THR A 329 -17.88 6.31 21.41
C THR A 329 -17.02 7.22 20.52
N PRO A 330 -17.61 8.20 19.80
CA PRO A 330 -16.83 9.26 19.21
C PRO A 330 -16.26 10.11 20.36
N LYS A 331 -14.92 10.22 20.45
CA LYS A 331 -14.32 11.38 21.09
C LYS A 331 -14.66 12.55 20.17
N ALA A 332 -15.56 13.42 20.59
CA ALA A 332 -15.81 14.67 19.88
C ALA A 332 -14.49 15.45 19.86
N THR A 333 -13.85 15.54 18.69
CA THR A 333 -12.90 16.59 18.39
C THR A 333 -13.71 17.73 17.80
N SER A 334 -13.89 18.76 18.61
CA SER A 334 -14.37 20.08 18.23
C SER A 334 -13.36 20.73 17.27
N ASP A 335 -13.81 21.12 16.08
CA ASP A 335 -13.95 22.52 15.67
C ASP A 335 -13.85 22.72 14.14
N GLU A 336 -14.91 23.37 13.64
CA GLU A 336 -14.98 24.42 12.63
C GLU A 336 -14.31 24.22 11.25
N ALA A 337 -15.16 23.95 10.25
CA ALA A 337 -14.97 24.46 8.89
C ALA A 337 -16.33 24.58 8.17
N GLU A 338 -17.18 25.46 8.68
CA GLU A 338 -18.33 26.00 7.93
C GLU A 338 -17.93 27.39 7.44
N ASN A 339 -17.45 27.48 6.20
CA ASN A 339 -17.62 28.61 5.27
C ASN A 339 -16.62 28.52 4.11
N ASP A 340 -17.08 27.96 2.97
CA ASP A 340 -17.02 28.61 1.64
C ASP A 340 -17.55 27.63 0.58
N ILE A 341 -18.84 27.33 0.67
CA ILE A 341 -19.53 26.37 -0.20
C ILE A 341 -19.60 26.88 -1.65
N VAL A 342 -19.56 28.21 -1.85
CA VAL A 342 -19.74 28.84 -3.15
C VAL A 342 -18.40 28.99 -3.89
N GLY A 343 -17.30 29.31 -3.19
CA GLY A 343 -15.95 29.32 -3.77
C GLY A 343 -15.46 27.92 -4.18
N TYR A 344 -15.79 26.90 -3.37
CA TYR A 344 -15.43 25.51 -3.64
C TYR A 344 -16.22 24.92 -4.83
N ALA A 345 -17.51 25.27 -4.97
CA ALA A 345 -18.35 24.81 -6.08
C ALA A 345 -17.85 25.29 -7.45
N ILE A 346 -17.37 26.53 -7.54
CA ILE A 346 -16.88 27.11 -8.81
C ILE A 346 -15.53 26.50 -9.22
N LYS A 347 -14.62 26.24 -8.26
CA LYS A 347 -13.34 25.53 -8.53
C LYS A 347 -13.55 24.08 -8.94
N MET A 348 -14.50 23.37 -8.33
CA MET A 348 -14.81 21.98 -8.67
C MET A 348 -15.45 21.83 -10.07
N LEU A 349 -16.29 22.77 -10.49
CA LEU A 349 -17.01 22.69 -11.77
C LEU A 349 -16.08 22.78 -12.98
N PHE A 350 -15.00 23.56 -12.91
CA PHE A 350 -14.04 23.68 -14.02
C PHE A 350 -12.90 22.67 -13.99
N GLY A 351 -12.48 22.19 -12.82
CA GLY A 351 -11.46 21.14 -12.70
C GLY A 351 -11.95 19.73 -13.05
N SER A 352 -13.19 19.39 -12.62
CA SER A 352 -13.72 18.02 -12.77
C SER A 352 -14.27 17.72 -14.16
N ILE A 353 -14.83 18.70 -14.88
CA ILE A 353 -15.34 18.51 -16.25
C ILE A 353 -14.20 18.39 -17.26
N LEU A 354 -13.08 19.10 -17.04
CA LEU A 354 -11.91 18.99 -17.92
C LEU A 354 -11.15 17.67 -17.69
N ALA A 355 -11.06 17.20 -16.44
CA ALA A 355 -10.54 15.87 -16.12
C ALA A 355 -11.44 14.74 -16.66
N PHE A 356 -12.75 14.94 -16.69
CA PHE A 356 -13.75 14.01 -17.25
C PHE A 356 -13.60 13.84 -18.77
N LEU A 357 -13.24 14.90 -19.50
CA LEU A 357 -12.96 14.82 -20.95
C LEU A 357 -11.56 14.29 -21.26
N LEU A 358 -10.57 14.50 -20.38
CA LEU A 358 -9.17 14.09 -20.59
C LEU A 358 -8.86 12.64 -20.19
N LEU A 359 -9.72 11.97 -19.43
CA LEU A 359 -9.66 10.52 -19.19
C LEU A 359 -9.88 9.69 -20.47
N LEU A 360 -10.45 10.30 -21.50
CA LEU A 360 -10.66 9.71 -22.82
C LEU A 360 -9.59 10.29 -23.75
N SER A 361 -8.40 9.67 -23.81
CA SER A 361 -7.42 10.03 -24.83
C SER A 361 -8.04 9.90 -26.23
N PRO A 362 -7.54 10.60 -27.28
CA PRO A 362 -8.07 10.49 -28.64
C PRO A 362 -8.14 9.04 -29.18
N LYS A 363 -7.32 8.14 -28.63
CA LYS A 363 -7.35 6.70 -28.92
C LYS A 363 -8.60 5.99 -28.38
N VAL A 364 -9.18 6.46 -27.26
CA VAL A 364 -10.40 5.91 -26.65
C VAL A 364 -11.65 6.28 -27.46
N ILE A 365 -11.67 7.47 -28.06
CA ILE A 365 -12.75 7.89 -28.96
C ILE A 365 -12.71 7.12 -30.29
N SER A 366 -11.51 6.79 -30.79
CA SER A 366 -11.31 5.97 -32.00
C SER A 366 -11.82 4.53 -31.83
N ALA A 367 -11.59 3.92 -30.66
CA ALA A 367 -12.09 2.58 -30.35
C ALA A 367 -13.64 2.51 -30.30
N PHE A 368 -14.30 3.60 -29.90
CA PHE A 368 -15.76 3.69 -29.87
C PHE A 368 -16.40 3.76 -31.26
N ARG A 369 -15.67 4.27 -32.27
CA ARG A 369 -16.19 4.42 -33.63
C ARG A 369 -16.10 3.13 -34.46
N ASN A 370 -15.19 2.21 -34.09
CA ASN A 370 -15.01 0.92 -34.78
C ASN A 370 -15.87 -0.23 -34.21
N HIS A 371 -16.72 0.03 -33.22
CA HIS A 371 -17.67 -0.94 -32.66
C HIS A 371 -19.14 -0.56 -32.91
N MET A 372 -19.39 0.46 -33.73
CA MET A 372 -20.73 0.92 -34.07
C MET A 372 -20.98 1.06 -35.58
N LEU A 373 -20.25 0.28 -36.40
CA LEU A 373 -20.55 0.06 -37.81
C LEU A 373 -20.46 -1.43 -38.16
#